data_AF-A0A951Z987-F1
#
_entry.id   AF-A0A951Z987-F1
#
_cell.length_a   1.000
_cell.length_b   1.000
_cell.length_c   1.000
_cell.angle_alpha   90.00
_cell.angle_beta   90.00
_cell.angle_gamma   90.00
#
_symmetry.space_group_name_H-M   'P 1'
#
loop_
_entity.id
_entity.type
_entity.pdbx_description
1 polymer ?
#
loop_
_entity_poly.entity_id
_entity_poly.type
_entity_poly.pdbx_seq_one_letter_code
_entity_poly.pdbx_strand_id
1 'polypeptide(L)'
;TVAQLNVGRTQFQIGANAGQTAGLSLGNFASSQLGSGVVSGLNLSNLDITSGAAATQAMQVIDKAIEEVSEARGSIGNFMRNTLESQVRNLGVAKENLAASESAIRDADVAEEMTKFTKLQILQQSGLAMLAQANSAPQSVLSLLR
;
A
#
# COMPACT_ATOMS: atom_id res chain seq x y z
N THR A 1 -11.56 -2.47 12.30
CA THR A 1 -11.77 -1.24 13.08
C THR A 1 -10.95 -0.16 12.38
N VAL A 2 -11.47 0.91 11.78
CA VAL A 2 -12.70 1.67 12.03
C VAL A 2 -13.11 2.29 10.70
N ALA A 3 -14.21 1.84 10.10
CA ALA A 3 -14.96 2.68 9.17
C ALA A 3 -15.96 3.42 10.06
N GLN A 4 -15.57 4.60 10.55
CA GLN A 4 -16.51 5.47 11.25
C GLN A 4 -17.54 5.97 10.23
N LEU A 5 -18.76 5.45 10.35
CA LEU A 5 -19.94 5.98 9.69
C LEU A 5 -20.13 7.44 10.13
N ASN A 6 -19.92 8.38 9.23
CA ASN A 6 -20.61 9.66 9.28
C ASN A 6 -21.30 9.87 7.93
N VAL A 7 -22.62 9.99 7.98
CA VAL A 7 -23.53 9.93 6.82
C VAL A 7 -23.05 10.91 5.75
N GLY A 8 -22.63 10.38 4.58
CA GLY A 8 -22.22 11.17 3.41
C GLY A 8 -20.72 11.21 3.09
N ARG A 9 -19.83 10.75 3.98
CA ARG A 9 -18.38 10.67 3.71
C ARG A 9 -17.83 9.28 4.06
N THR A 10 -17.36 8.54 3.05
CA THR A 10 -16.59 7.31 3.28
C THR A 10 -15.11 7.67 3.33
N GLN A 11 -14.45 7.34 4.44
CA GLN A 11 -13.02 7.59 4.62
C GLN A 11 -12.24 6.31 4.39
N PHE A 12 -11.28 6.36 3.47
CA PHE A 12 -10.38 5.27 3.14
C PHE A 12 -9.03 5.49 3.80
N GLN A 13 -8.48 4.49 4.48
CA GLN A 13 -7.08 4.48 4.89
C GLN A 13 -6.23 4.14 3.67
N ILE A 14 -5.39 5.08 3.24
CA ILE A 14 -4.63 5.00 1.98
C ILE A 14 -3.11 4.92 2.19
N GLY A 15 -2.66 4.71 3.42
CA GLY A 15 -1.23 4.60 3.74
C GLY A 15 -0.94 3.83 5.01
N ALA A 16 0.34 3.54 5.23
CA ALA A 16 0.84 2.70 6.32
C ALA A 16 0.80 3.39 7.70
N ASN A 17 0.77 4.72 7.73
CA ASN A 17 0.79 5.50 8.97
C ASN A 17 -0.61 5.95 9.40
N ALA A 18 -0.82 6.05 10.71
CA ALA A 18 -2.05 6.61 11.27
C ALA A 18 -2.31 8.03 10.74
N GLY A 19 -3.54 8.29 10.30
CA GLY A 19 -3.96 9.59 9.76
C GLY A 19 -3.85 9.74 8.24
N GLN A 20 -3.19 8.80 7.54
CA GLN A 20 -3.16 8.80 6.06
C GLN A 20 -4.48 8.30 5.48
N THR A 21 -5.45 9.21 5.43
CA THR A 21 -6.80 8.91 4.96
C THR A 21 -7.23 9.80 3.81
N ALA A 22 -8.04 9.26 2.91
CA ALA A 22 -8.70 10.02 1.86
C ALA A 22 -10.21 9.82 1.97
N GLY A 23 -10.95 10.92 1.99
CA GLY A 23 -12.40 10.91 2.04
C GLY A 23 -13.01 11.00 0.65
N LEU A 24 -14.01 10.19 0.39
CA LEU A 24 -14.91 10.32 -0.75
C LEU A 24 -16.29 10.75 -0.22
N SER A 25 -16.78 11.88 -0.72
CA SER A 25 -18.13 12.34 -0.42
C SER A 25 -19.02 12.08 -1.62
N LEU A 26 -20.08 11.32 -1.43
CA LEU A 26 -21.13 11.16 -2.43
C LEU A 26 -22.33 12.01 -2.01
N GLY A 27 -22.94 12.69 -2.98
CA GLY A 27 -24.21 13.38 -2.78
C GLY A 27 -25.36 12.40 -2.48
N ASN A 28 -26.56 12.94 -2.23
CA ASN A 28 -27.75 12.13 -2.05
C ASN A 28 -28.31 11.73 -3.43
N PHE A 29 -28.40 10.42 -3.70
CA PHE A 29 -28.96 9.87 -4.95
C PHE A 29 -30.42 9.40 -4.80
N ALA A 30 -31.12 9.85 -3.77
CA ALA A 30 -32.56 9.62 -3.66
C ALA A 30 -33.29 10.24 -4.88
N SER A 31 -34.32 9.57 -5.37
CA SER A 31 -35.13 10.04 -6.51
C SER A 31 -35.76 11.42 -6.27
N SER A 32 -35.91 11.83 -5.01
CA SER A 32 -36.44 13.15 -4.64
C SER A 32 -35.42 14.28 -4.74
N GLN A 33 -34.14 13.97 -4.89
CA GLN A 33 -33.04 14.94 -5.01
C GLN A 33 -32.45 14.97 -6.43
N LEU A 34 -32.54 13.86 -7.16
CA LEU A 34 -32.03 13.75 -8.52
C LEU A 34 -32.90 14.48 -9.54
N GLY A 35 -32.24 15.15 -10.49
CA GLY A 35 -32.91 15.89 -11.57
C GLY A 35 -33.70 17.11 -11.09
N SER A 36 -33.48 17.54 -9.84
CA SER A 36 -34.15 18.70 -9.26
C SER A 36 -33.62 20.02 -9.84
N GLY A 37 -34.49 21.02 -9.98
CA GLY A 37 -34.10 22.36 -10.44
C GLY A 37 -34.12 22.59 -11.95
N VAL A 38 -34.37 21.56 -12.77
CA VAL A 38 -34.60 21.72 -14.22
C VAL A 38 -36.00 22.26 -14.50
N VAL A 39 -37.00 21.70 -13.82
CA VAL A 39 -38.39 22.14 -13.87
C VAL A 39 -38.84 22.38 -12.43
N SER A 40 -39.40 23.56 -12.15
CA SER A 40 -39.78 23.94 -10.78
C SER A 40 -40.77 22.94 -10.18
N GLY A 41 -40.40 22.33 -9.06
CA GLY A 41 -41.24 21.39 -8.32
C GLY A 41 -41.25 19.95 -8.85
N LEU A 42 -40.57 19.67 -9.97
CA LEU A 42 -40.40 18.31 -10.49
C LEU A 42 -39.02 17.75 -10.12
N ASN A 43 -38.99 16.47 -9.80
CA ASN A 43 -37.84 15.63 -9.49
C ASN A 43 -38.15 14.20 -9.92
N LEU A 44 -37.19 13.28 -9.84
CA LEU A 44 -37.37 11.90 -10.31
C LEU A 44 -38.51 11.13 -9.59
N SER A 45 -38.96 11.57 -8.41
CA SER A 45 -40.04 10.94 -7.66
C SER A 45 -41.45 11.32 -8.13
N ASN A 46 -41.63 12.44 -8.84
CA ASN A 46 -42.94 13.00 -9.15
C ASN A 46 -43.15 13.33 -10.64
N LEU A 47 -42.59 12.51 -11.54
CA LEU A 47 -42.79 12.66 -12.98
C LEU A 47 -44.24 12.36 -13.39
N ASP A 48 -44.76 13.19 -14.28
CA ASP A 48 -46.00 12.95 -15.00
C ASP A 48 -45.71 12.79 -16.51
N ILE A 49 -46.28 11.75 -17.13
CA ILE A 49 -46.10 11.40 -18.55
C ILE A 49 -47.46 11.32 -19.26
N THR A 50 -48.54 11.80 -18.63
CA THR A 50 -49.90 11.69 -19.16
C THR A 50 -50.18 12.63 -20.33
N SER A 51 -49.40 13.70 -20.49
CA SER A 51 -49.49 14.64 -21.62
C SER A 51 -48.16 14.78 -22.36
N GLY A 52 -48.18 15.14 -23.65
CA GLY A 52 -46.96 15.33 -24.44
C GLY A 52 -46.03 16.43 -23.90
N ALA A 53 -46.60 17.49 -23.31
CA ALA A 53 -45.84 18.54 -22.64
C ALA A 53 -45.19 18.01 -21.35
N ALA A 54 -45.94 17.28 -20.52
CA ALA A 54 -45.41 16.69 -19.29
C ALA A 54 -44.33 15.63 -19.58
N ALA A 55 -44.51 14.82 -20.63
CA ALA A 55 -43.51 13.86 -21.11
C ALA A 55 -42.20 14.54 -21.53
N THR A 56 -42.26 15.73 -22.14
CA THR A 56 -41.06 16.49 -22.51
C THR A 56 -40.31 17.01 -21.29
N GLN A 57 -41.04 17.51 -20.29
CA GLN A 57 -40.46 17.95 -19.02
C GLN A 57 -39.86 16.79 -18.23
N ALA A 58 -40.53 15.63 -18.23
CA ALA A 58 -40.05 14.38 -17.67
C ALA A 58 -38.70 13.95 -18.29
N MET A 59 -38.56 14.02 -19.62
CA MET A 59 -37.28 13.71 -20.28
C MET A 59 -36.15 14.63 -19.82
N GLN A 60 -36.41 15.94 -19.70
CA GLN A 60 -35.40 16.90 -19.23
C GLN A 60 -34.93 16.61 -17.79
N VAL A 61 -35.86 16.24 -16.90
CA VAL A 61 -35.53 15.84 -15.51
C VAL A 61 -34.70 14.55 -15.48
N ILE A 62 -35.04 13.57 -16.32
CA ILE A 62 -34.30 12.31 -16.45
C ILE A 62 -32.88 12.56 -16.97
N ASP A 63 -32.74 13.37 -18.02
CA ASP A 63 -31.42 13.69 -18.59
C ASP A 63 -30.51 14.34 -17.54
N LYS A 64 -31.05 15.26 -16.74
CA LYS A 64 -30.29 15.86 -15.64
C LYS A 64 -29.91 14.85 -14.56
N ALA A 65 -30.84 13.98 -14.16
CA ALA A 65 -30.53 12.93 -13.20
C ALA A 65 -29.44 11.97 -13.72
N ILE A 66 -29.45 11.67 -15.03
CA ILE A 66 -28.40 10.85 -15.67
C ILE A 66 -27.06 11.58 -15.67
N GLU A 67 -27.03 12.89 -15.95
CA GLU A 67 -25.83 13.72 -15.89
C GLU A 67 -25.24 13.70 -14.47
N GLU A 68 -26.04 13.96 -13.44
CA GLU A 68 -25.61 13.97 -12.03
C GLU A 68 -25.03 12.61 -11.59
N VAL A 69 -25.67 11.50 -11.97
CA VAL A 69 -25.15 10.14 -11.70
C VAL A 69 -23.86 9.87 -12.48
N SER A 70 -23.75 10.38 -13.70
CA SER A 70 -22.56 10.20 -14.53
C SER A 70 -21.36 10.98 -14.01
N GLU A 71 -21.57 12.23 -13.57
CA GLU A 71 -20.56 13.02 -12.88
C GLU A 71 -20.09 12.36 -11.59
N ALA A 72 -21.03 11.83 -10.79
CA ALA A 72 -20.70 11.09 -9.58
C ALA A 72 -19.83 9.85 -9.87
N ARG A 73 -20.18 9.06 -10.88
CA ARG A 73 -19.36 7.92 -11.34
C ARG A 73 -17.99 8.36 -11.82
N GLY A 74 -17.91 9.48 -12.55
CA GLY A 74 -16.63 10.07 -12.97
C GLY A 74 -15.76 10.48 -11.78
N SER A 75 -16.34 11.12 -10.77
CA SER A 75 -15.66 11.50 -9.53
C SER A 75 -15.12 10.29 -8.76
N ILE A 76 -15.93 9.22 -8.65
CA ILE A 76 -15.50 7.95 -8.06
C ILE A 76 -14.31 7.36 -8.83
N GLY A 77 -14.42 7.29 -10.17
CA GLY A 77 -13.35 6.77 -11.02
C GLY A 77 -12.04 7.56 -10.88
N ASN A 78 -12.14 8.89 -10.87
CA ASN A 78 -10.99 9.77 -10.66
C ASN A 78 -10.37 9.59 -9.28
N PHE A 79 -11.19 9.47 -8.23
CA PHE A 79 -10.71 9.23 -6.87
C PHE A 79 -9.97 7.89 -6.78
N MET A 80 -10.54 6.81 -7.33
CA MET A 80 -9.92 5.49 -7.35
C MET A 80 -8.57 5.52 -8.08
N ARG A 81 -8.52 6.13 -9.27
CA ARG A 81 -7.30 6.16 -10.09
C ARG A 81 -6.20 7.05 -9.50
N ASN A 82 -6.54 8.28 -9.13
CA ASN A 82 -5.54 9.25 -8.68
C ASN A 82 -5.08 8.98 -7.25
N THR A 83 -6.00 8.51 -6.40
CA THR A 83 -5.69 8.29 -4.98
C THR A 83 -5.30 6.83 -4.77
N LEU A 84 -6.19 5.87 -5.01
CA LEU A 84 -5.92 4.48 -4.64
C LEU A 84 -4.80 3.87 -5.49
N GLU A 85 -4.83 3.96 -6.81
CA GLU A 85 -3.77 3.37 -7.64
C GLU A 85 -2.42 4.05 -7.42
N SER A 86 -2.40 5.38 -7.25
CA SER A 86 -1.13 6.08 -6.96
C SER A 86 -0.56 5.66 -5.61
N GLN A 87 -1.41 5.48 -4.60
CA GLN A 87 -0.94 5.04 -3.29
C GLN A 87 -0.50 3.59 -3.29
N VAL A 88 -1.17 2.72 -4.06
CA VAL A 88 -0.71 1.34 -4.27
C VAL A 88 0.68 1.31 -4.91
N ARG A 89 0.92 2.12 -5.95
CA ARG A 89 2.26 2.22 -6.57
C ARG A 89 3.30 2.73 -5.58
N ASN A 90 3.00 3.80 -4.85
CA ASN A 90 3.91 4.35 -3.85
C ASN A 90 4.23 3.36 -2.73
N LEU A 91 3.22 2.65 -2.23
CA LEU A 91 3.39 1.62 -1.20
C LEU A 91 4.17 0.41 -1.73
N GLY A 92 3.99 0.05 -2.99
CA GLY A 92 4.78 -0.98 -3.67
C GLY A 92 6.27 -0.63 -3.69
N VAL A 93 6.61 0.59 -4.11
CA VAL A 93 8.00 1.08 -4.11
C VAL A 93 8.57 1.15 -2.69
N ALA A 94 7.79 1.66 -1.72
CA ALA A 94 8.22 1.71 -0.33
C ALA A 94 8.48 0.29 0.23
N LYS A 95 7.62 -0.67 -0.09
CA LYS A 95 7.79 -2.08 0.29
C LYS A 95 9.05 -2.68 -0.32
N GLU A 96 9.32 -2.41 -1.60
CA GLU A 96 10.53 -2.89 -2.28
C GLU A 96 11.80 -2.30 -1.64
N ASN A 97 11.81 -1.01 -1.36
CA ASN A 97 12.93 -0.35 -0.70
C ASN A 97 13.16 -0.88 0.73
N LEU A 98 12.08 -1.15 1.48
CA LEU A 98 12.18 -1.74 2.81
C LEU A 98 12.72 -3.17 2.75
N ALA A 99 12.24 -4.00 1.82
CA ALA A 99 12.73 -5.36 1.63
C ALA A 99 14.21 -5.39 1.20
N ALA A 100 14.62 -4.47 0.33
CA ALA A 100 16.02 -4.33 -0.06
C ALA A 100 16.92 -3.90 1.12
N SER A 101 16.43 -2.97 1.95
CA SER A 101 17.14 -2.55 3.16
C SER A 101 17.23 -3.68 4.18
N GLU A 102 16.16 -4.44 4.37
CA GLU A 102 16.14 -5.62 5.25
C GLU A 102 17.12 -6.70 4.75
N SER A 103 17.14 -6.98 3.44
CA SER A 103 18.11 -7.91 2.84
C SER A 103 19.54 -7.45 3.06
N ALA A 104 19.83 -6.16 2.85
CA ALA A 104 21.17 -5.62 3.03
C ALA A 104 21.64 -5.70 4.50
N ILE A 105 20.74 -5.43 5.46
CA ILE A 105 21.04 -5.58 6.89
C ILE A 105 21.30 -7.05 7.22
N ARG A 106 20.42 -7.96 6.79
CA ARG A 106 20.57 -9.39 7.03
C ARG A 106 21.85 -9.96 6.41
N ASP A 107 22.18 -9.56 5.20
CA ASP A 107 23.38 -10.01 4.49
C ASP A 107 24.65 -9.47 5.16
N ALA A 108 24.63 -8.24 5.69
CA ALA A 108 25.74 -7.68 6.46
C ALA A 108 25.96 -8.44 7.78
N ASP A 109 24.88 -8.74 8.51
CA ASP A 109 24.95 -9.51 9.75
C ASP A 109 25.46 -10.94 9.50
N VAL A 110 25.01 -11.58 8.41
CA VAL A 110 25.50 -12.91 7.99
C VAL A 110 26.98 -12.84 7.60
N ALA A 111 27.41 -11.80 6.86
CA ALA A 111 28.81 -11.63 6.50
C ALA A 111 29.70 -11.44 7.74
N GLU A 112 29.27 -10.66 8.72
CA GLU A 112 29.99 -10.49 9.99
C GLU A 112 30.15 -11.83 10.72
N GLU A 113 29.06 -12.60 10.89
CA GLU A 113 29.15 -13.89 11.58
C GLU A 113 29.97 -14.92 10.80
N MET A 114 29.94 -14.88 9.46
CA MET A 114 30.80 -15.72 8.60
C MET A 114 32.28 -15.36 8.75
N THR A 115 32.64 -14.07 8.79
CA THR A 115 34.05 -13.67 9.01
C THR A 115 34.55 -14.10 10.39
N LYS A 116 33.70 -14.00 11.41
CA LYS A 116 33.99 -14.46 12.77
C LYS A 116 34.12 -15.99 12.82
N PHE A 117 33.22 -16.72 12.16
CA PHE A 117 33.30 -18.17 12.03
C PHE A 117 34.60 -18.60 11.33
N THR A 118 34.95 -17.98 10.20
CA THR A 118 36.21 -18.24 9.49
C THR A 118 37.43 -17.89 10.35
N LYS A 119 37.41 -16.77 11.07
CA LYS A 119 38.49 -16.40 12.01
C LYS A 119 38.68 -17.45 13.10
N LEU A 120 37.58 -17.93 13.69
CA LEU A 120 37.62 -19.00 14.70
C LEU A 120 38.13 -20.31 14.11
N GLN A 121 37.73 -20.65 12.89
CA GLN A 121 38.20 -21.85 12.19
C GLN A 121 39.70 -21.78 11.86
N ILE A 122 40.19 -20.63 11.39
CA ILE A 122 41.63 -20.40 11.16
C ILE A 122 42.39 -20.46 12.47
N LEU A 123 41.85 -19.90 13.56
CA LEU A 123 42.47 -19.96 14.89
C LEU A 123 42.57 -21.41 15.39
N GLN A 124 41.52 -22.21 15.17
CA GLN A 124 41.50 -23.63 15.53
C GLN A 124 42.53 -24.43 14.73
N GLN A 125 42.59 -24.25 13.40
CA GLN A 125 43.57 -24.91 12.54
C GLN A 125 45.00 -24.46 12.88
N SER A 126 45.20 -23.16 13.14
CA SER A 126 46.50 -22.59 13.52
C SER A 126 46.93 -23.05 14.91
N GLY A 127 46.00 -23.21 15.87
CA GLY A 127 46.26 -23.79 17.18
C GLY A 127 46.70 -25.25 17.09
N LEU A 128 46.06 -26.05 16.24
CA LEU A 128 46.47 -27.43 15.97
C LEU A 128 47.85 -27.50 15.28
N ALA A 129 48.11 -26.64 14.29
CA ALA A 129 49.41 -26.57 13.62
C ALA A 129 50.52 -26.08 14.56
N MET A 130 50.25 -25.09 15.42
CA MET A 130 51.19 -24.64 16.45
C MET A 130 51.44 -25.71 17.52
N LEU A 131 50.42 -26.47 17.94
CA LEU A 131 50.61 -27.61 18.83
C LEU A 131 51.47 -28.70 18.18
N ALA A 132 51.26 -28.99 16.90
CA ALA A 132 52.09 -29.93 16.16
C ALA A 132 53.55 -29.44 16.04
N GLN A 133 53.76 -28.16 15.74
CA GLN A 133 55.09 -27.54 15.65
C GLN A 133 55.80 -27.44 17.00
N ALA A 134 55.07 -27.13 18.08
CA ALA A 134 55.61 -27.07 19.44
C ALA A 134 55.99 -28.46 19.96
N ASN A 135 55.34 -29.53 19.50
CA ASN A 135 55.70 -30.91 19.84
C ASN A 135 56.90 -31.43 19.02
N SER A 136 57.06 -31.00 17.77
CA SER A 136 58.19 -31.42 16.92
C SER A 136 59.49 -30.66 17.19
N ALA A 137 59.43 -29.39 17.58
CA ALA A 137 60.61 -28.59 17.95
C ALA A 137 61.53 -29.23 19.03
N PRO A 138 61.02 -29.71 20.18
CA PRO A 138 61.87 -30.34 21.19
C PRO A 138 62.45 -31.69 20.74
N GLN A 139 61.78 -32.44 19.87
CA GLN A 139 62.32 -33.68 19.31
C GLN A 139 63.51 -33.43 18.37
N SER A 140 63.48 -32.34 17.60
CA SER A 140 64.62 -31.93 16.74
C SER A 140 65.83 -31.50 17.57
N VAL A 141 65.62 -30.85 18.72
CA VAL A 141 66.72 -30.48 19.62
C VAL A 141 67.32 -31.71 20.30
N LEU A 142 66.50 -32.70 20.67
CA LEU A 142 66.99 -33.95 21.26
C LEU A 142 67.81 -34.80 20.25
N SER A 143 67.55 -34.66 18.95
CA SER A 143 68.37 -35.25 17.88
C SER A 143 69.74 -34.58 17.72
N LEU A 144 69.91 -33.32 18.13
CA LEU A 144 71.18 -32.59 18.08
C LEU A 144 72.06 -32.81 19.32
N LEU A 145 71.52 -33.41 20.38
CA LEU A 145 72.22 -33.78 21.62
C LEU A 145 72.64 -35.26 21.66
N ARG A 146 72.62 -35.95 20.53
CA ARG A 146 73.03 -37.36 20.37
C ARG A 146 74.29 -37.50 19.53
#